data_AF-A0A9P8FQQ2-F1
#
_entry.id   AF-A0A9P8FQQ2-F1
#
_cell.length_a   1.000
_cell.length_b   1.000
_cell.length_c   1.000
_cell.angle_alpha   90.00
_cell.angle_beta   90.00
_cell.angle_gamma   90.00
#
_symmetry.space_group_name_H-M   'P 1'
#
loop_
_entity.id
_entity.type
_entity.pdbx_description
1 polymer ?
#
loop_
_entity_poly.entity_id
_entity_poly.type
_entity_poly.pdbx_seq_one_letter_code
_entity_poly.pdbx_strand_id
1 'polypeptide(L)'
;MLKAIIDWFTMANRDSNALRAAEFASDSAHEQLQSALFSVLPGEIRNHIWNYALADYEDTTQLYDDATCYKRPDYLAPRKTDTVLLRTCKRIYQEAWFLPWTNAEQTFYLTSTDRRPPRTTTPRDMQRTLLAISRSQTMPIIQHVRVFPQLYALENGQRLQEILNLRFFYPKVITITIRHTDWWFWESDNNLHFDATWVDFCRFPDSLKELRLAFESLERKKDQIDDVVRQAIEGWVFRRKDDTELSAKHCEPEIMRWSGSATWHHHRWIRDETGPNKLDYYVSTVTWRPVGSTNREEALSAHVTGSRRFPNLDAIGYTQLDDPTPSVPISFIHNADLPLDAPTEDIRRLLVQPSEEEEDEDADDDSEEDEDESEQNDTDSEDDEFMDVEIG
;
A
#
# COMPACT_ATOMS: atom_id res chain seq x y z
N MET A 1 -28.51 -14.37 13.97
CA MET A 1 -27.16 -14.87 14.27
C MET A 1 -26.32 -15.05 13.00
N LEU A 2 -26.76 -15.81 11.99
CA LEU A 2 -26.05 -15.97 10.70
C LEU A 2 -25.79 -14.64 9.95
N LYS A 3 -26.72 -13.68 10.01
CA LYS A 3 -26.59 -12.36 9.35
C LYS A 3 -25.46 -11.51 9.95
N ALA A 4 -25.35 -11.47 11.28
CA ALA A 4 -24.32 -10.70 12.00
C ALA A 4 -22.91 -11.31 11.92
N ILE A 5 -22.80 -12.63 11.66
CA ILE A 5 -21.51 -13.32 11.47
C ILE A 5 -20.95 -13.09 10.06
N ILE A 6 -21.77 -12.69 9.09
CA ILE A 6 -21.45 -12.72 7.65
C ILE A 6 -21.40 -11.34 6.98
N ASP A 7 -21.85 -10.25 7.63
CA ASP A 7 -21.51 -8.86 7.24
C ASP A 7 -19.98 -8.56 7.34
N TRP A 8 -19.17 -9.62 7.50
CA TRP A 8 -17.72 -9.73 7.59
C TRP A 8 -16.98 -9.44 6.26
N PHE A 9 -17.63 -9.60 5.10
CA PHE A 9 -16.93 -9.63 3.79
C PHE A 9 -16.82 -8.31 3.04
N THR A 10 -17.32 -7.22 3.60
CA THR A 10 -16.76 -5.89 3.35
C THR A 10 -15.53 -5.74 4.24
N MET A 11 -14.32 -5.71 3.66
CA MET A 11 -12.98 -5.81 4.28
C MET A 11 -12.61 -4.75 5.35
N ALA A 12 -13.57 -4.29 6.16
CA ALA A 12 -13.46 -3.10 6.98
C ALA A 12 -14.28 -3.08 8.26
N ASN A 13 -14.89 -4.20 8.68
CA ASN A 13 -15.69 -4.19 9.89
C ASN A 13 -14.83 -4.57 11.11
N ARG A 14 -14.73 -3.63 12.06
CA ARG A 14 -13.77 -3.61 13.19
C ARG A 14 -14.09 -4.60 14.32
N ASP A 15 -15.21 -5.31 14.26
CA ASP A 15 -15.62 -6.26 15.30
C ASP A 15 -15.26 -7.70 14.92
N SER A 16 -14.35 -8.26 15.69
CA SER A 16 -13.77 -9.60 15.58
C SER A 16 -14.82 -10.73 15.69
N ASN A 17 -15.55 -10.99 14.60
CA ASN A 17 -16.48 -12.13 14.46
C ASN A 17 -15.82 -13.40 13.88
N ALA A 18 -14.54 -13.36 13.50
CA ALA A 18 -13.82 -14.53 12.97
C ALA A 18 -13.77 -15.70 13.97
N LEU A 19 -13.68 -15.39 15.28
CA LEU A 19 -13.74 -16.41 16.33
C LEU A 19 -15.10 -17.12 16.37
N ARG A 20 -16.19 -16.36 16.24
CA ARG A 20 -17.56 -16.92 16.19
C ARG A 20 -17.78 -17.73 14.92
N ALA A 21 -17.18 -17.31 13.81
CA ALA A 21 -17.19 -18.07 12.56
C ALA A 21 -16.51 -19.43 12.73
N ALA A 22 -15.31 -19.45 13.33
CA ALA A 22 -14.58 -20.68 13.62
C ALA A 22 -15.35 -21.60 14.58
N GLU A 23 -15.96 -21.04 15.64
CA GLU A 23 -16.81 -21.79 16.58
C GLU A 23 -18.01 -22.42 15.86
N PHE A 24 -18.74 -21.65 15.05
CA PHE A 24 -19.87 -22.17 14.28
C PHE A 24 -19.47 -23.25 13.27
N ALA A 25 -18.27 -23.15 12.68
CA ALA A 25 -17.73 -24.18 11.81
C ALA A 25 -17.40 -25.48 12.58
N SER A 26 -17.01 -25.39 13.85
CA SER A 26 -16.63 -26.56 14.66
C SER A 26 -17.82 -27.41 15.11
N ASP A 27 -19.01 -26.82 15.20
CA ASP A 27 -20.23 -27.52 15.60
C ASP A 27 -20.65 -28.58 14.56
N SER A 28 -21.25 -29.68 15.01
CA SER A 28 -21.72 -30.75 14.11
C SER A 28 -22.72 -30.24 13.06
N ALA A 29 -22.64 -30.80 11.86
CA ALA A 29 -23.54 -30.50 10.75
C ALA A 29 -24.12 -31.79 10.17
N HIS A 30 -25.34 -31.69 9.64
CA HIS A 30 -25.94 -32.76 8.85
C HIS A 30 -25.08 -33.03 7.61
N GLU A 31 -24.84 -34.29 7.25
CA GLU A 31 -23.92 -34.68 6.16
C GLU A 31 -24.42 -34.31 4.76
N GLN A 32 -25.72 -34.08 4.61
CA GLN A 32 -26.37 -33.62 3.37
C GLN A 32 -26.26 -34.64 2.20
N LEU A 33 -26.25 -35.95 2.49
CA LEU A 33 -26.15 -37.02 1.49
C LEU A 33 -27.29 -37.03 0.45
N GLN A 34 -28.40 -36.35 0.71
CA GLN A 34 -29.46 -36.16 -0.28
C GLN A 34 -29.08 -35.21 -1.43
N SER A 35 -28.00 -34.44 -1.27
CA SER A 35 -27.48 -33.55 -2.31
C SER A 35 -26.37 -34.23 -3.09
N ALA A 36 -26.48 -34.26 -4.43
CA ALA A 36 -25.42 -34.78 -5.30
C ALA A 36 -24.06 -34.10 -5.06
N LEU A 37 -24.08 -32.85 -4.60
CA LEU A 37 -22.87 -32.12 -4.20
C LEU A 37 -22.08 -32.86 -3.13
N PHE A 38 -22.74 -33.50 -2.16
CA PHE A 38 -22.10 -34.20 -1.04
C PHE A 38 -22.10 -35.72 -1.17
N SER A 39 -23.06 -36.32 -1.89
CA SER A 39 -23.12 -37.77 -2.10
C SER A 39 -22.38 -38.28 -3.33
N VAL A 40 -22.13 -37.41 -4.33
CA VAL A 40 -21.46 -37.81 -5.58
C VAL A 40 -20.08 -37.17 -5.69
N LEU A 41 -19.95 -35.86 -5.43
CA LEU A 41 -18.67 -35.19 -5.61
C LEU A 41 -17.72 -35.46 -4.43
N PRO A 42 -16.45 -35.80 -4.68
CA PRO A 42 -15.46 -35.91 -3.63
C PRO A 42 -15.04 -34.51 -3.13
N GLY A 43 -14.41 -34.46 -1.96
CA GLY A 43 -14.07 -33.19 -1.28
C GLY A 43 -13.14 -32.29 -2.10
N GLU A 44 -12.26 -32.88 -2.90
CA GLU A 44 -11.31 -32.18 -3.77
C GLU A 44 -12.04 -31.38 -4.85
N ILE A 45 -13.05 -31.99 -5.48
CA ILE A 45 -13.86 -31.31 -6.50
C ILE A 45 -14.71 -30.21 -5.86
N ARG A 46 -15.27 -30.47 -4.67
CA ARG A 46 -15.97 -29.43 -3.91
C ARG A 46 -15.06 -28.26 -3.58
N ASN A 47 -13.82 -28.51 -3.15
CA ASN A 47 -12.83 -27.45 -2.88
C ASN A 47 -12.55 -26.60 -4.12
N HIS A 48 -12.48 -27.17 -5.32
CA HIS A 48 -12.37 -26.37 -6.54
C HIS A 48 -13.60 -25.48 -6.74
N ILE A 49 -14.81 -26.03 -6.57
CA ILE A 49 -16.06 -25.26 -6.66
C ILE A 49 -16.05 -24.11 -5.64
N TRP A 50 -15.68 -24.39 -4.39
CA TRP A 50 -15.60 -23.39 -3.32
C TRP A 50 -14.59 -22.29 -3.65
N ASN A 51 -13.42 -22.65 -4.17
CA ASN A 51 -12.40 -21.68 -4.53
C ASN A 51 -12.85 -20.72 -5.64
N TYR A 52 -13.53 -21.23 -6.67
CA TYR A 52 -14.07 -20.37 -7.72
C TYR A 52 -15.25 -19.53 -7.25
N ALA A 53 -16.17 -20.11 -6.48
CA ALA A 53 -17.36 -19.41 -6.00
C ALA A 53 -17.06 -18.35 -4.93
N LEU A 54 -15.97 -18.53 -4.18
CA LEU A 54 -15.49 -17.62 -3.15
C LEU A 54 -14.18 -16.93 -3.58
N ALA A 55 -14.00 -16.76 -4.89
CA ALA A 55 -12.92 -15.98 -5.42
C ALA A 55 -13.12 -14.49 -5.11
N ASP A 56 -12.01 -13.82 -4.89
CA ASP A 56 -11.92 -12.40 -4.68
C ASP A 56 -11.94 -11.66 -6.04
N TYR A 57 -12.62 -10.50 -6.08
CA TYR A 57 -12.66 -9.60 -7.23
C TYR A 57 -12.82 -8.14 -6.80
N GLU A 58 -12.56 -7.19 -7.71
CA GLU A 58 -12.79 -5.76 -7.46
C GLU A 58 -14.27 -5.40 -7.53
N ASP A 59 -14.79 -4.69 -6.52
CA ASP A 59 -16.15 -4.17 -6.53
C ASP A 59 -16.24 -2.90 -7.40
N THR A 60 -16.38 -3.09 -8.71
CA THR A 60 -16.45 -1.98 -9.69
C THR A 60 -17.66 -1.07 -9.51
N THR A 61 -18.60 -1.39 -8.60
CA THR A 61 -19.69 -0.48 -8.22
C THR A 61 -19.22 0.62 -7.27
N GLN A 62 -18.04 0.46 -6.67
CA GLN A 62 -17.43 1.38 -5.70
C GLN A 62 -16.01 1.76 -6.15
N LEU A 63 -15.90 2.34 -7.34
CA LEU A 63 -14.61 2.83 -7.85
C LEU A 63 -14.01 3.86 -6.88
N TYR A 64 -12.69 3.81 -6.73
CA TYR A 64 -11.96 4.88 -6.07
C TYR A 64 -12.07 6.17 -6.90
N ASP A 65 -12.01 7.29 -6.19
CA ASP A 65 -11.99 8.62 -6.79
C ASP A 65 -10.70 8.79 -7.61
N ASP A 66 -10.83 9.41 -8.80
CA ASP A 66 -9.70 9.73 -9.67
C ASP A 66 -8.71 10.70 -9.00
N ALA A 67 -9.17 11.50 -8.04
CA ALA A 67 -8.37 12.43 -7.25
C ALA A 67 -7.59 11.76 -6.10
N THR A 68 -7.21 10.49 -6.25
CA THR A 68 -6.51 9.71 -5.21
C THR A 68 -5.27 9.00 -5.75
N CYS A 69 -4.27 8.84 -4.89
CA CYS A 69 -3.00 8.20 -5.23
C CYS A 69 -3.00 6.68 -5.23
N TYR A 70 -4.07 6.09 -4.71
CA TYR A 70 -4.19 4.64 -4.55
C TYR A 70 -5.05 4.02 -5.66
N LYS A 71 -5.73 4.84 -6.47
CA LYS A 71 -6.38 4.36 -7.69
C LYS A 71 -5.32 4.08 -8.75
N ARG A 72 -5.28 2.85 -9.24
CA ARG A 72 -4.34 2.39 -10.27
C ARG A 72 -4.96 1.22 -11.07
N PRO A 73 -4.39 0.81 -12.22
CA PRO A 73 -5.02 -0.17 -13.11
C PRO A 73 -5.39 -1.50 -12.45
N ASP A 74 -4.55 -2.02 -11.54
CA ASP A 74 -4.84 -3.27 -10.82
C ASP A 74 -5.49 -3.05 -9.45
N TYR A 75 -5.89 -1.81 -9.14
CA TYR A 75 -6.47 -1.40 -7.86
C TYR A 75 -7.43 -0.21 -8.08
N LEU A 76 -8.51 -0.48 -8.83
CA LEU A 76 -9.52 0.51 -9.21
C LEU A 76 -10.61 0.67 -8.14
N ALA A 77 -10.83 -0.37 -7.33
CA ALA A 77 -11.89 -0.41 -6.33
C ALA A 77 -11.52 -1.30 -5.13
N PRO A 78 -12.26 -1.21 -4.01
CA PRO A 78 -12.15 -2.18 -2.93
C PRO A 78 -12.39 -3.60 -3.42
N ARG A 79 -11.61 -4.55 -2.90
CA ARG A 79 -11.79 -5.97 -3.18
C ARG A 79 -12.93 -6.56 -2.35
N LYS A 80 -13.63 -7.54 -2.91
CA LYS A 80 -14.81 -8.17 -2.33
C LYS A 80 -14.84 -9.66 -2.68
N THR A 81 -15.44 -10.44 -1.79
CA THR A 81 -15.81 -11.83 -2.04
C THR A 81 -17.29 -12.02 -1.79
N ASP A 82 -18.01 -12.65 -2.72
CA ASP A 82 -19.42 -12.98 -2.55
C ASP A 82 -19.59 -14.21 -1.67
N THR A 83 -20.33 -14.06 -0.57
CA THR A 83 -20.41 -15.10 0.47
C THR A 83 -21.80 -15.66 0.67
N VAL A 84 -22.69 -15.42 -0.29
CA VAL A 84 -24.03 -16.01 -0.35
C VAL A 84 -23.95 -17.53 -0.30
N LEU A 85 -22.94 -18.13 -0.94
CA LEU A 85 -22.71 -19.57 -0.91
C LEU A 85 -22.55 -20.10 0.53
N LEU A 86 -21.80 -19.39 1.39
CA LEU A 86 -21.59 -19.79 2.79
C LEU A 86 -22.88 -19.79 3.62
N ARG A 87 -23.94 -19.13 3.13
CA ARG A 87 -25.24 -19.04 3.80
C ARG A 87 -26.20 -20.16 3.40
N THR A 88 -25.85 -20.99 2.44
CA THR A 88 -26.75 -22.01 1.88
C THR A 88 -26.97 -23.18 2.84
N CYS A 89 -25.91 -23.77 3.38
CA CYS A 89 -26.00 -24.78 4.44
C CYS A 89 -24.74 -24.85 5.29
N LYS A 90 -24.88 -25.42 6.50
CA LYS A 90 -23.77 -25.55 7.45
C LYS A 90 -22.62 -26.40 6.92
N ARG A 91 -22.91 -27.45 6.13
CA ARG A 91 -21.85 -28.31 5.58
C ARG A 91 -20.92 -27.56 4.63
N ILE A 92 -21.49 -26.69 3.77
CA ILE A 92 -20.70 -25.80 2.91
C ILE A 92 -19.87 -24.84 3.78
N TYR A 93 -20.50 -24.25 4.79
CA TYR A 93 -19.79 -23.37 5.72
C TYR A 93 -18.58 -24.05 6.37
N GLN A 94 -18.73 -25.28 6.87
CA GLN A 94 -17.62 -26.02 7.50
C GLN A 94 -16.43 -26.24 6.56
N GLU A 95 -16.69 -26.53 5.29
CA GLU A 95 -15.64 -26.79 4.29
C GLU A 95 -14.99 -25.50 3.76
N ALA A 96 -15.70 -24.36 3.80
CA ALA A 96 -15.33 -23.20 2.98
C ALA A 96 -15.28 -21.85 3.70
N TRP A 97 -15.64 -21.74 4.98
CA TRP A 97 -15.80 -20.43 5.66
C TRP A 97 -14.54 -19.55 5.65
N PHE A 98 -13.35 -20.16 5.61
CA PHE A 98 -12.06 -19.48 5.63
C PHE A 98 -11.58 -19.08 4.23
N LEU A 99 -12.15 -19.66 3.17
CA LEU A 99 -11.69 -19.45 1.79
C LEU A 99 -11.77 -18.01 1.31
N PRO A 100 -12.83 -17.24 1.61
CA PRO A 100 -12.86 -15.85 1.22
C PRO A 100 -11.69 -15.02 1.75
N TRP A 101 -11.03 -15.47 2.83
CA TRP A 101 -9.81 -14.84 3.33
C TRP A 101 -8.57 -15.42 2.66
N THR A 102 -8.43 -16.74 2.52
CA THR A 102 -7.22 -17.34 1.91
C THR A 102 -7.10 -17.04 0.42
N ASN A 103 -8.25 -16.86 -0.25
CA ASN A 103 -8.34 -16.57 -1.67
C ASN A 103 -8.26 -15.08 -1.97
N ALA A 104 -8.58 -14.22 -1.00
CA ALA A 104 -8.46 -12.79 -1.17
C ALA A 104 -6.99 -12.35 -1.14
N GLU A 105 -6.64 -11.45 -2.05
CA GLU A 105 -5.42 -10.68 -1.93
C GLU A 105 -5.45 -9.86 -0.64
N GLN A 106 -4.43 -10.04 0.19
CA GLN A 106 -4.33 -9.38 1.49
C GLN A 106 -3.49 -8.11 1.34
N THR A 107 -4.08 -6.95 1.60
CA THR A 107 -3.43 -5.67 1.32
C THR A 107 -3.14 -4.86 2.58
N PHE A 108 -1.88 -4.44 2.71
CA PHE A 108 -1.40 -3.58 3.80
C PHE A 108 -0.92 -2.24 3.26
N TYR A 109 -1.30 -1.16 3.93
CA TYR A 109 -0.85 0.20 3.64
C TYR A 109 0.05 0.68 4.79
N LEU A 110 1.34 0.82 4.51
CA LEU A 110 2.34 1.38 5.42
C LEU A 110 2.56 2.86 5.03
N THR A 111 1.52 3.65 5.15
CA THR A 111 1.48 5.04 4.68
C THR A 111 0.75 5.93 5.69
N SER A 112 0.82 7.24 5.47
CA SER A 112 -0.12 8.21 6.00
C SER A 112 -1.56 7.92 5.54
N THR A 113 -2.54 8.42 6.28
CA THR A 113 -3.96 8.05 6.13
C THR A 113 -4.58 8.55 4.83
N ASP A 114 -4.09 9.65 4.29
CA ASP A 114 -4.48 10.28 3.01
C ASP A 114 -4.03 9.48 1.77
N ARG A 115 -3.10 8.52 1.96
CA ARG A 115 -2.46 7.74 0.90
C ARG A 115 -2.97 6.32 0.73
N ARG A 116 -4.07 6.02 1.41
CA ARG A 116 -4.72 4.72 1.40
C ARG A 116 -6.25 4.87 1.36
N PRO A 117 -6.98 3.85 0.92
CA PRO A 117 -8.43 3.83 1.05
C PRO A 117 -8.86 4.03 2.52
N PRO A 118 -10.07 4.59 2.77
CA PRO A 118 -10.56 4.81 4.14
C PRO A 118 -10.65 3.54 4.99
N ARG A 119 -10.78 2.39 4.31
CA ARG A 119 -11.01 1.08 4.88
C ARG A 119 -9.86 0.15 4.52
N THR A 120 -8.98 -0.11 5.49
CA THR A 120 -7.82 -0.99 5.32
C THR A 120 -7.69 -1.99 6.45
N THR A 121 -7.22 -3.19 6.15
CA THR A 121 -6.87 -4.19 7.15
C THR A 121 -5.59 -3.79 7.89
N THR A 122 -5.61 -3.83 9.22
CA THR A 122 -4.42 -3.62 10.05
C THR A 122 -3.72 -4.95 10.35
N PRO A 123 -2.42 -4.97 10.69
CA PRO A 123 -1.74 -6.18 11.14
C PRO A 123 -2.45 -6.84 12.34
N ARG A 124 -3.02 -6.03 13.25
CA ARG A 124 -3.78 -6.52 14.41
C ARG A 124 -5.06 -7.26 13.99
N ASP A 125 -5.82 -6.69 13.05
CA ASP A 125 -7.05 -7.31 12.55
C ASP A 125 -6.76 -8.59 11.76
N MET A 126 -5.66 -8.57 10.99
CA MET A 126 -5.15 -9.77 10.33
C MET A 126 -4.77 -10.85 11.34
N GLN A 127 -4.03 -10.51 12.40
CA GLN A 127 -3.61 -11.48 13.42
C GLN A 127 -4.81 -12.17 14.07
N ARG A 128 -5.88 -11.43 14.36
CA ARG A 128 -7.11 -11.99 14.93
C ARG A 128 -7.76 -12.98 13.98
N THR A 129 -7.83 -12.64 12.70
CA THR A 129 -8.40 -13.52 11.66
C THR A 129 -7.58 -14.80 11.50
N LEU A 130 -6.26 -14.68 11.44
CA LEU A 130 -5.32 -15.80 11.38
C LEU A 130 -5.46 -16.76 12.57
N LEU A 131 -5.58 -16.21 13.78
CA LEU A 131 -5.78 -17.00 15.00
C LEU A 131 -7.12 -17.74 15.01
N ALA A 132 -8.16 -17.16 14.42
CA ALA A 132 -9.45 -17.84 14.31
C ALA A 132 -9.38 -18.99 13.29
N ILE A 133 -8.77 -18.76 12.13
CA ILE A 133 -8.63 -19.77 11.08
C ILE A 133 -7.78 -20.95 11.57
N SER A 134 -6.68 -20.67 12.28
CA SER A 134 -5.75 -21.70 12.77
C SER A 134 -6.37 -22.67 13.78
N ARG A 135 -7.54 -22.36 14.36
CA ARG A 135 -8.30 -23.28 15.22
C ARG A 135 -8.94 -24.45 14.45
N SER A 136 -9.18 -24.27 13.15
CA SER A 136 -9.83 -25.28 12.30
C SER A 136 -8.99 -25.73 11.11
N GLN A 137 -8.04 -24.89 10.68
CA GLN A 137 -7.16 -25.16 9.54
C GLN A 137 -5.71 -25.19 10.02
N THR A 138 -4.95 -26.19 9.57
CA THR A 138 -3.56 -26.38 10.02
C THR A 138 -2.61 -25.33 9.46
N MET A 139 -2.76 -24.94 8.18
CA MET A 139 -1.88 -23.99 7.49
C MET A 139 -2.69 -23.17 6.47
N PRO A 140 -3.24 -22.00 6.86
CA PRO A 140 -4.00 -21.15 5.96
C PRO A 140 -3.06 -20.45 4.98
N ILE A 141 -2.87 -21.05 3.80
CA ILE A 141 -2.05 -20.51 2.73
C ILE A 141 -2.73 -19.25 2.17
N ILE A 142 -2.00 -18.15 2.15
CA ILE A 142 -2.41 -16.92 1.48
C ILE A 142 -1.77 -16.91 0.10
N GLN A 143 -2.57 -16.73 -0.95
CA GLN A 143 -2.02 -16.74 -2.31
C GLN A 143 -1.13 -15.52 -2.56
N HIS A 144 -1.63 -14.34 -2.22
CA HIS A 144 -0.96 -13.08 -2.53
C HIS A 144 -1.19 -12.05 -1.43
N VAL A 145 -0.11 -11.39 -1.02
CA VAL A 145 -0.11 -10.22 -0.16
C VAL A 145 0.43 -9.02 -0.94
N ARG A 146 -0.27 -7.90 -0.88
CA ARG A 146 0.18 -6.62 -1.41
C ARG A 146 0.55 -5.68 -0.27
N VAL A 147 1.67 -4.97 -0.43
CA VAL A 147 2.07 -3.91 0.49
C VAL A 147 2.31 -2.64 -0.30
N PHE A 148 1.66 -1.55 0.13
CA PHE A 148 1.91 -0.20 -0.36
C PHE A 148 2.54 0.61 0.77
N PRO A 149 3.86 0.82 0.75
CA PRO A 149 4.53 1.63 1.73
C PRO A 149 4.95 2.98 1.17
N GLN A 150 4.95 4.00 2.04
CA GLN A 150 5.84 5.14 1.89
C GLN A 150 7.23 4.77 2.39
N LEU A 151 8.29 5.33 1.77
CA LEU A 151 9.66 4.96 2.10
C LEU A 151 10.01 5.17 3.58
N TYR A 152 9.55 6.26 4.20
CA TYR A 152 9.75 6.51 5.64
C TYR A 152 9.26 5.38 6.55
N ALA A 153 8.20 4.67 6.12
CA ALA A 153 7.59 3.58 6.87
C ALA A 153 8.20 2.21 6.54
N LEU A 154 8.93 2.10 5.42
CA LEU A 154 9.55 0.86 4.96
C LEU A 154 11.02 0.76 5.29
N GLU A 155 11.81 1.83 5.11
CA GLU A 155 13.28 1.78 5.07
C GLU A 155 13.91 1.24 6.35
N ASN A 156 13.34 1.52 7.52
CA ASN A 156 13.84 0.94 8.78
C ASN A 156 13.45 -0.54 8.97
N GLY A 157 12.58 -1.08 8.11
CA GLY A 157 12.10 -2.46 8.09
C GLY A 157 11.12 -2.85 9.20
N GLN A 158 10.92 -2.05 10.25
CA GLN A 158 10.17 -2.45 11.45
C GLN A 158 8.69 -2.75 11.13
N ARG A 159 8.00 -1.81 10.48
CA ARG A 159 6.57 -1.95 10.18
C ARG A 159 6.28 -3.09 9.20
N LEU A 160 7.17 -3.31 8.23
CA LEU A 160 7.07 -4.47 7.34
C LEU A 160 7.31 -5.76 8.14
N GLN A 161 8.33 -5.79 8.99
CA GLN A 161 8.65 -6.97 9.79
C GLN A 161 7.52 -7.36 10.75
N GLU A 162 6.77 -6.39 11.30
CA GLU A 162 5.55 -6.65 12.08
C GLU A 162 4.53 -7.49 11.29
N ILE A 163 4.28 -7.16 10.01
CA ILE A 163 3.41 -7.94 9.13
C ILE A 163 4.02 -9.33 8.88
N LEU A 164 5.31 -9.39 8.56
CA LEU A 164 6.00 -10.67 8.29
C LEU A 164 6.06 -11.58 9.54
N ASN A 165 5.92 -11.02 10.74
CA ASN A 165 5.90 -11.73 12.03
C ASN A 165 4.53 -12.19 12.49
N LEU A 166 3.46 -11.89 11.74
CA LEU A 166 2.14 -12.42 12.04
C LEU A 166 2.16 -13.94 12.16
N ARG A 167 1.57 -14.46 13.24
CA ARG A 167 1.46 -15.89 13.48
C ARG A 167 0.47 -16.52 12.53
N PHE A 168 0.82 -17.69 12.01
CA PHE A 168 0.04 -18.43 11.00
C PHE A 168 -0.06 -17.72 9.64
N PHE A 169 0.85 -16.79 9.37
CA PHE A 169 0.89 -16.04 8.11
C PHE A 169 1.76 -16.76 7.08
N TYR A 170 1.12 -17.37 6.09
CA TYR A 170 1.79 -18.22 5.09
C TYR A 170 1.59 -17.75 3.65
N PRO A 171 2.08 -16.56 3.27
CA PRO A 171 1.98 -16.06 1.90
C PRO A 171 2.81 -16.86 0.91
N LYS A 172 2.31 -17.02 -0.31
CA LYS A 172 3.08 -17.55 -1.46
C LYS A 172 3.74 -16.45 -2.27
N VAL A 173 3.08 -15.31 -2.44
CA VAL A 173 3.62 -14.13 -3.13
C VAL A 173 3.44 -12.90 -2.24
N ILE A 174 4.48 -12.09 -2.12
CA ILE A 174 4.40 -10.74 -1.56
C ILE A 174 4.80 -9.78 -2.68
N THR A 175 3.99 -8.75 -2.91
CA THR A 175 4.36 -7.65 -3.80
C THR A 175 4.36 -6.33 -3.03
N ILE A 176 5.50 -5.65 -3.05
CA ILE A 176 5.69 -4.33 -2.46
C ILE A 176 5.69 -3.31 -3.61
N THR A 177 4.85 -2.28 -3.53
CA THR A 177 4.77 -1.23 -4.57
C THR A 177 5.21 0.11 -3.99
N ILE A 178 6.31 0.66 -4.48
CA ILE A 178 6.67 2.04 -4.20
C ILE A 178 6.04 2.89 -5.30
N ARG A 179 4.92 3.55 -4.99
CA ARG A 179 4.22 4.45 -5.93
C ARG A 179 5.05 5.71 -6.15
N HIS A 180 4.80 6.42 -7.27
CA HIS A 180 5.48 7.68 -7.59
C HIS A 180 5.56 8.64 -6.39
N THR A 181 4.47 8.74 -5.66
CA THR A 181 4.34 9.69 -4.56
C THR A 181 4.84 9.15 -3.24
N ASP A 182 5.15 7.86 -3.15
CA ASP A 182 5.65 7.25 -1.93
C ASP A 182 7.17 7.32 -1.80
N TRP A 183 7.85 7.83 -2.84
CA TRP A 183 9.25 8.20 -2.84
C TRP A 183 9.52 9.45 -1.99
N TRP A 184 10.75 9.56 -1.49
CA TRP A 184 11.20 10.76 -0.78
C TRP A 184 11.21 11.99 -1.69
N PHE A 185 10.62 13.08 -1.21
CA PHE A 185 10.66 14.40 -1.86
C PHE A 185 10.20 14.39 -3.32
N TRP A 186 9.25 13.51 -3.67
CA TRP A 186 8.69 13.46 -5.01
C TRP A 186 8.01 14.79 -5.39
N GLU A 187 7.48 15.51 -4.39
CA GLU A 187 6.87 16.83 -4.54
C GLU A 187 7.87 17.86 -5.09
N SER A 188 9.16 17.69 -4.84
CA SER A 188 10.25 18.61 -5.24
C SER A 188 11.04 18.12 -6.45
N ASP A 189 10.56 17.07 -7.12
CA ASP A 189 11.23 16.43 -8.25
C ASP A 189 12.62 15.83 -7.94
N ASN A 190 12.92 15.55 -6.67
CA ASN A 190 14.22 14.98 -6.30
C ASN A 190 14.51 13.67 -7.05
N ASN A 191 15.80 13.39 -7.23
CA ASN A 191 16.25 12.13 -7.78
C ASN A 191 15.88 10.95 -6.86
N LEU A 192 15.53 9.81 -7.46
CA LEU A 192 15.06 8.65 -6.71
C LEU A 192 16.16 8.08 -5.81
N HIS A 193 15.83 7.93 -4.52
CA HIS A 193 16.67 7.35 -3.49
C HIS A 193 15.88 6.31 -2.69
N PHE A 194 16.53 5.21 -2.32
CA PHE A 194 15.94 4.18 -1.45
C PHE A 194 17.00 3.53 -0.57
N ASP A 195 16.88 3.72 0.74
CA ASP A 195 17.76 3.11 1.73
C ASP A 195 17.55 1.59 1.85
N ALA A 196 18.66 0.85 1.99
CA ALA A 196 18.68 -0.60 1.98
C ALA A 196 18.61 -1.25 3.38
N THR A 197 18.41 -0.49 4.45
CA THR A 197 18.35 -1.00 5.83
C THR A 197 17.32 -2.13 5.98
N TRP A 198 16.14 -1.97 5.39
CA TRP A 198 15.09 -2.99 5.42
C TRP A 198 15.46 -4.30 4.70
N VAL A 199 16.35 -4.24 3.71
CA VAL A 199 16.84 -5.43 2.98
C VAL A 199 17.64 -6.33 3.92
N ASP A 200 18.49 -5.74 4.76
CA ASP A 200 19.25 -6.50 5.78
C ASP A 200 18.38 -6.88 6.98
N PHE A 201 17.41 -6.04 7.34
CA PHE A 201 16.58 -6.23 8.53
C PHE A 201 15.47 -7.28 8.33
N CYS A 202 14.71 -7.21 7.23
CA CYS A 202 13.50 -7.99 7.07
C CYS A 202 13.78 -9.48 6.81
N ARG A 203 12.96 -10.35 7.42
CA ARG A 203 12.96 -11.80 7.24
C ARG A 203 11.58 -12.28 6.85
N PHE A 204 11.48 -12.77 5.61
CA PHE A 204 10.23 -13.18 4.98
C PHE A 204 9.76 -14.58 5.42
N PRO A 205 8.45 -14.88 5.42
CA PRO A 205 7.95 -16.21 5.77
C PRO A 205 8.50 -17.33 4.87
N ASP A 206 8.73 -18.51 5.46
CA ASP A 206 9.28 -19.69 4.77
C ASP A 206 8.41 -20.17 3.60
N SER A 207 7.12 -19.86 3.68
CA SER A 207 6.14 -20.16 2.65
C SER A 207 6.31 -19.35 1.35
N LEU A 208 7.06 -18.24 1.40
CA LEU A 208 7.11 -17.23 0.35
C LEU A 208 7.86 -17.72 -0.89
N LYS A 209 7.17 -17.99 -1.99
CA LYS A 209 7.78 -18.42 -3.25
C LYS A 209 8.33 -17.27 -4.07
N GLU A 210 7.72 -16.09 -3.99
CA GLU A 210 8.11 -14.92 -4.78
C GLU A 210 7.99 -13.64 -3.96
N LEU A 211 9.05 -12.83 -3.97
CA LEU A 211 9.01 -11.44 -3.55
C LEU A 211 9.10 -10.56 -4.78
N ARG A 212 8.10 -9.70 -4.99
CA ARG A 212 8.05 -8.75 -6.10
C ARG A 212 8.17 -7.33 -5.56
N LEU A 213 9.06 -6.52 -6.11
CA LEU A 213 9.10 -5.08 -5.85
C LEU A 213 8.75 -4.36 -7.15
N ALA A 214 7.71 -3.55 -7.11
CA ALA A 214 7.30 -2.67 -8.19
C ALA A 214 7.79 -1.24 -7.87
N PHE A 215 8.71 -0.75 -8.68
CA PHE A 215 9.24 0.61 -8.63
C PHE A 215 8.45 1.46 -9.62
N GLU A 216 7.59 2.34 -9.12
CA GLU A 216 6.73 3.20 -9.94
C GLU A 216 7.18 4.66 -9.79
N SER A 217 7.30 5.35 -10.93
CA SER A 217 7.40 6.81 -10.98
C SER A 217 6.81 7.32 -12.31
N LEU A 218 6.97 8.59 -12.60
CA LEU A 218 6.52 9.20 -13.85
C LEU A 218 7.31 8.64 -15.04
N GLU A 219 6.70 8.56 -16.22
CA GLU A 219 7.35 8.09 -17.46
C GLU A 219 8.60 8.93 -17.79
N ARG A 220 8.58 10.24 -17.49
CA ARG A 220 9.77 11.11 -17.65
C ARG A 220 10.95 10.70 -16.75
N LYS A 221 10.71 9.96 -15.66
CA LYS A 221 11.71 9.41 -14.74
C LYS A 221 12.08 7.96 -15.04
N LYS A 222 11.69 7.39 -16.18
CA LYS A 222 11.96 5.98 -16.52
C LYS A 222 13.45 5.59 -16.36
N ASP A 223 14.37 6.47 -16.74
CA ASP A 223 15.81 6.17 -16.69
C ASP A 223 16.31 6.12 -15.24
N GLN A 224 15.72 6.91 -14.34
CA GLN A 224 15.97 6.83 -12.90
C GLN A 224 15.45 5.50 -12.33
N ILE A 225 14.25 5.07 -12.74
CA ILE A 225 13.68 3.77 -12.34
C ILE A 225 14.55 2.62 -12.83
N ASP A 226 14.97 2.65 -14.09
CA ASP A 226 15.82 1.61 -14.67
C ASP A 226 17.17 1.52 -13.94
N ASP A 227 17.74 2.65 -13.52
CA ASP A 227 19.00 2.68 -12.76
C ASP A 227 18.84 2.09 -11.35
N VAL A 228 17.83 2.50 -10.57
CA VAL A 228 17.59 1.93 -9.23
C VAL A 228 17.21 0.45 -9.29
N VAL A 229 16.47 0.03 -10.34
CA VAL A 229 16.11 -1.37 -10.58
C VAL A 229 17.35 -2.21 -10.86
N ARG A 230 18.25 -1.72 -11.73
CA ARG A 230 19.52 -2.39 -12.03
C ARG A 230 20.36 -2.54 -10.76
N GLN A 231 20.49 -1.47 -9.98
CA GLN A 231 21.19 -1.50 -8.69
C GLN A 231 20.57 -2.50 -7.71
N ALA A 232 19.23 -2.58 -7.64
CA ALA A 232 18.53 -3.53 -6.78
C ALA A 232 18.76 -4.99 -7.20
N ILE A 233 18.71 -5.29 -8.50
CA ILE A 233 18.96 -6.64 -9.04
C ILE A 233 20.39 -7.11 -8.72
N GLU A 234 21.37 -6.22 -8.88
CA GLU A 234 22.78 -6.51 -8.66
C GLU A 234 23.13 -6.58 -7.17
N GLY A 235 22.55 -5.68 -6.38
CA GLY A 235 22.98 -5.41 -5.01
C GLY A 235 22.14 -6.07 -3.92
N TRP A 236 20.84 -6.31 -4.13
CA TRP A 236 19.94 -6.75 -3.06
C TRP A 236 19.68 -8.25 -3.04
N VAL A 237 19.83 -8.84 -1.84
CA VAL A 237 19.48 -10.23 -1.54
C VAL A 237 18.62 -10.24 -0.29
N PHE A 238 17.39 -10.74 -0.41
CA PHE A 238 16.49 -10.88 0.72
C PHE A 238 16.62 -12.26 1.35
N ARG A 239 16.12 -12.43 2.58
CA ARG A 239 16.13 -13.73 3.28
C ARG A 239 14.76 -14.10 3.81
N ARG A 240 14.47 -15.40 3.76
CA ARG A 240 13.39 -16.00 4.53
C ARG A 240 13.81 -16.23 5.98
N LYS A 241 12.87 -16.63 6.85
CA LYS A 241 13.13 -16.98 8.25
C LYS A 241 13.89 -18.30 8.40
N ASP A 242 13.79 -19.18 7.41
CA ASP A 242 14.61 -20.40 7.25
C ASP A 242 16.03 -20.13 6.68
N ASP A 243 16.45 -18.87 6.62
CA ASP A 243 17.71 -18.38 6.05
C ASP A 243 17.91 -18.65 4.55
N THR A 244 16.88 -19.13 3.83
CA THR A 244 16.94 -19.23 2.37
C THR A 244 17.05 -17.84 1.75
N GLU A 245 18.11 -17.63 0.98
CA GLU A 245 18.30 -16.40 0.21
C GLU A 245 17.33 -16.34 -0.97
N LEU A 246 16.76 -15.15 -1.19
CA LEU A 246 15.95 -14.79 -2.35
C LEU A 246 16.81 -13.89 -3.25
N SER A 247 16.99 -14.28 -4.51
CA SER A 247 17.80 -13.54 -5.48
C SER A 247 16.99 -13.19 -6.71
N ALA A 248 17.28 -12.02 -7.28
CA ALA A 248 16.79 -11.58 -8.58
C ALA A 248 17.87 -11.67 -9.67
N LYS A 249 18.98 -12.40 -9.43
CA LYS A 249 19.99 -12.64 -10.47
C LYS A 249 19.33 -13.24 -11.71
N HIS A 250 19.57 -12.62 -12.87
CA HIS A 250 18.95 -12.97 -14.16
C HIS A 250 17.44 -12.72 -14.25
N CYS A 251 16.86 -11.93 -13.34
CA CYS A 251 15.50 -11.44 -13.51
C CYS A 251 15.44 -10.44 -14.65
N GLU A 252 14.55 -10.66 -15.62
CA GLU A 252 14.10 -9.63 -16.54
C GLU A 252 12.92 -8.89 -15.88
N PRO A 253 13.01 -7.57 -15.65
CA PRO A 253 11.91 -6.83 -15.03
C PRO A 253 10.65 -6.82 -15.89
N GLU A 254 9.49 -6.97 -15.24
CA GLU A 254 8.19 -6.76 -15.89
C GLU A 254 7.88 -5.26 -15.94
N ILE A 255 7.63 -4.75 -17.14
CA ILE A 255 7.33 -3.34 -17.36
C ILE A 255 5.84 -3.12 -17.54
N MET A 256 5.27 -2.19 -16.78
CA MET A 256 3.92 -1.70 -16.93
C MET A 256 3.94 -0.18 -17.13
N ARG A 257 3.13 0.30 -18.07
CA ARG A 257 2.89 1.73 -18.28
C ARG A 257 1.41 2.01 -18.13
N TRP A 258 1.07 3.12 -17.50
CA TRP A 258 -0.31 3.52 -17.32
C TRP A 258 -0.46 5.02 -17.13
N SER A 259 -1.68 5.52 -17.28
CA SER A 259 -2.00 6.93 -17.11
C SER A 259 -3.02 7.11 -16.00
N GLY A 260 -2.84 8.14 -15.19
CA GLY A 260 -3.77 8.51 -14.12
C GLY A 260 -4.04 10.01 -14.11
N SER A 261 -4.94 10.40 -13.22
CA SER A 261 -5.20 11.82 -12.91
C SER A 261 -3.93 12.50 -12.39
N ALA A 262 -3.71 13.76 -12.77
CA ALA A 262 -2.72 14.63 -12.13
C ALA A 262 -3.25 15.30 -10.85
N THR A 263 -4.51 15.05 -10.53
CA THR A 263 -5.15 15.59 -9.35
C THR A 263 -5.11 14.59 -8.22
N TRP A 264 -4.68 15.05 -7.04
CA TRP A 264 -4.90 14.38 -5.77
C TRP A 264 -4.61 15.32 -4.60
N HIS A 265 -5.30 15.08 -3.47
CA HIS A 265 -5.15 15.80 -2.20
C HIS A 265 -5.55 17.26 -2.34
N HIS A 266 -6.64 17.48 -3.09
CA HIS A 266 -7.15 18.80 -3.42
C HIS A 266 -6.17 19.67 -4.22
N HIS A 267 -5.15 19.07 -4.84
CA HIS A 267 -4.18 19.74 -5.69
C HIS A 267 -4.11 19.07 -7.06
N ARG A 268 -3.82 19.87 -8.09
CA ARG A 268 -3.47 19.39 -9.44
C ARG A 268 -1.96 19.62 -9.65
N TRP A 269 -1.22 18.54 -9.91
CA TRP A 269 0.23 18.51 -10.03
C TRP A 269 0.69 18.88 -11.45
N ILE A 270 0.64 20.18 -11.74
CA ILE A 270 0.85 20.75 -13.08
C ILE A 270 2.27 20.65 -13.65
N ARG A 271 3.31 20.50 -12.81
CA ARG A 271 4.69 20.31 -13.28
C ARG A 271 4.84 19.03 -14.09
N ASP A 272 4.13 17.99 -13.67
CA ASP A 272 4.38 16.61 -14.08
C ASP A 272 3.45 16.14 -15.21
N GLU A 273 2.55 17.01 -15.65
CA GLU A 273 1.52 16.70 -16.63
C GLU A 273 2.10 16.37 -18.01
N THR A 274 1.60 15.28 -18.58
CA THR A 274 1.84 14.93 -19.99
C THR A 274 0.67 15.33 -20.89
N GLY A 275 -0.42 15.78 -20.28
CA GLY A 275 -1.61 16.35 -20.89
C GLY A 275 -2.53 16.92 -19.80
N PRO A 276 -3.64 17.58 -20.16
CA PRO A 276 -4.52 18.20 -19.18
C PRO A 276 -5.00 17.20 -18.12
N ASN A 277 -4.70 17.48 -16.86
CA ASN A 277 -5.01 16.65 -15.70
C ASN A 277 -4.54 15.18 -15.82
N LYS A 278 -3.42 14.94 -16.49
CA LYS A 278 -2.93 13.59 -16.81
C LYS A 278 -1.46 13.42 -16.44
N LEU A 279 -1.17 12.34 -15.71
CA LEU A 279 0.18 11.83 -15.48
C LEU A 279 0.37 10.49 -16.19
N ASP A 280 1.53 10.30 -16.81
CA ASP A 280 1.96 9.01 -17.34
C ASP A 280 3.00 8.39 -16.41
N TYR A 281 2.79 7.12 -16.07
CA TYR A 281 3.59 6.36 -15.11
C TYR A 281 4.33 5.21 -15.79
N TYR A 282 5.55 4.98 -15.31
CA TYR A 282 6.41 3.86 -15.65
C TYR A 282 6.65 3.01 -14.40
N VAL A 283 6.36 1.72 -14.50
CA VAL A 283 6.55 0.76 -13.42
C VAL A 283 7.45 -0.36 -13.90
N SER A 284 8.53 -0.60 -13.17
CA SER A 284 9.42 -1.73 -13.38
C SER A 284 9.36 -2.66 -12.18
N THR A 285 8.96 -3.90 -12.40
CA THR A 285 8.74 -4.90 -11.35
C THR A 285 9.81 -5.98 -11.41
N VAL A 286 10.58 -6.09 -10.33
CA VAL A 286 11.62 -7.11 -10.18
C VAL A 286 11.12 -8.22 -9.27
N THR A 287 11.48 -9.47 -9.57
CA THR A 287 11.09 -10.62 -8.76
C THR A 287 12.28 -11.38 -8.21
N TRP A 288 12.34 -11.49 -6.88
CA TRP A 288 13.29 -12.34 -6.16
C TRP A 288 12.69 -13.71 -5.88
N ARG A 289 13.48 -14.75 -6.14
CA ARG A 289 13.10 -16.16 -5.96
C ARG A 289 14.10 -16.88 -5.05
N PRO A 290 13.65 -17.91 -4.31
CA PRO A 290 14.53 -18.76 -3.53
C PRO A 290 15.63 -19.37 -4.39
N VAL A 291 16.88 -19.21 -3.96
CA VAL A 291 18.00 -19.88 -4.61
C VAL A 291 17.88 -21.38 -4.34
N GLY A 292 17.81 -22.19 -5.41
CA GLY A 292 17.72 -23.64 -5.29
C GLY A 292 18.94 -24.24 -4.56
N SER A 293 18.72 -25.32 -3.81
CA SER A 293 19.75 -26.04 -3.05
C SER A 293 20.90 -26.62 -3.90
N THR A 294 20.79 -26.63 -5.23
CA THR A 294 21.84 -27.03 -6.17
C THR A 294 22.93 -25.97 -6.38
N ASN A 295 22.71 -24.70 -5.99
CA ASN A 295 23.74 -23.64 -6.06
C ASN A 295 24.41 -23.37 -4.69
N ARG A 296 24.28 -24.31 -3.74
CA ARG A 296 24.79 -24.14 -2.37
C ARG A 296 26.32 -24.04 -2.31
N GLU A 297 27.04 -24.62 -3.27
CA GLU A 297 28.52 -24.57 -3.31
C GLU A 297 29.05 -23.16 -3.64
N GLU A 298 28.32 -22.34 -4.40
CA GLU A 298 28.65 -20.92 -4.60
C GLU A 298 28.21 -20.04 -3.42
N ALA A 299 27.09 -20.39 -2.75
CA ALA A 299 26.57 -19.64 -1.61
C ALA A 299 27.42 -19.81 -0.34
N LEU A 300 28.02 -20.98 -0.13
CA LEU A 300 28.89 -21.28 1.03
C LEU A 300 30.24 -20.54 0.99
N SER A 301 30.66 -20.04 -0.17
CA SER A 301 31.89 -19.24 -0.32
C SER A 301 31.78 -17.81 0.23
N ALA A 302 30.56 -17.33 0.54
CA ALA A 302 30.33 -15.93 0.91
C ALA A 302 29.97 -15.73 2.40
N HIS A 303 30.10 -16.76 3.25
CA HIS A 303 30.01 -16.60 4.70
C HIS A 303 31.28 -15.96 5.26
N VAL A 304 31.43 -14.67 5.00
CA VAL A 304 32.20 -13.77 5.86
C VAL A 304 31.22 -13.23 6.90
N THR A 305 31.49 -13.55 8.15
CA THR A 305 30.93 -12.93 9.35
C THR A 305 31.33 -11.44 9.41
N GLY A 306 30.69 -10.64 8.57
CA GLY A 306 30.67 -9.18 8.61
C GLY A 306 29.22 -8.73 8.37
N SER A 307 28.81 -7.62 8.99
CA SER A 307 27.52 -6.99 8.70
C SER A 307 27.43 -6.73 7.18
N ARG A 308 26.60 -7.52 6.49
CA ARG A 308 26.48 -7.48 5.04
C ARG A 308 25.62 -6.26 4.71
N ARG A 309 26.25 -5.10 4.60
CA ARG A 309 25.54 -3.87 4.25
C ARG A 309 25.17 -3.93 2.76
N PHE A 310 23.89 -3.98 2.46
CA PHE A 310 23.38 -3.86 1.09
C PHE A 310 23.49 -2.39 0.63
N PRO A 311 23.72 -2.14 -0.67
CA PRO A 311 23.85 -0.78 -1.17
C PRO A 311 22.49 -0.09 -1.19
N ASN A 312 22.46 1.19 -0.81
CA ASN A 312 21.33 2.06 -1.11
C ASN A 312 21.18 2.20 -2.63
N LEU A 313 19.96 2.50 -3.07
CA LEU A 313 19.68 2.76 -4.47
C LEU A 313 19.66 4.27 -4.70
N ASP A 314 20.42 4.73 -5.68
CA ASP A 314 20.60 6.16 -5.95
C ASP A 314 20.58 6.43 -7.45
N ALA A 315 19.58 7.17 -7.94
CA ALA A 315 19.54 7.65 -9.32
C ALA A 315 20.27 9.01 -9.44
N ILE A 316 21.60 9.00 -9.50
CA ILE A 316 22.40 10.24 -9.46
C ILE A 316 22.56 10.84 -10.86
N GLY A 317 22.63 12.17 -10.95
CA GLY A 317 23.04 12.88 -12.17
C GLY A 317 21.90 13.23 -13.13
N TYR A 318 20.66 12.97 -12.75
CA TYR A 318 19.48 13.40 -13.51
C TYR A 318 19.11 14.84 -13.17
N THR A 319 18.71 15.59 -14.20
CA THR A 319 18.21 16.97 -14.06
C THR A 319 16.85 16.96 -13.38
N GLN A 320 16.71 17.78 -12.34
CA GLN A 320 15.43 18.03 -11.67
C GLN A 320 14.74 19.21 -12.35
N LEU A 321 13.41 19.16 -12.44
CA LEU A 321 12.60 20.28 -12.87
C LEU A 321 12.50 21.30 -11.74
N ASP A 322 13.11 22.45 -11.94
CA ASP A 322 12.97 23.62 -11.07
C ASP A 322 11.67 24.36 -11.46
N ASP A 323 10.56 23.96 -10.84
CA ASP A 323 9.25 24.59 -11.02
C ASP A 323 8.81 25.22 -9.69
N PRO A 324 8.69 26.56 -9.60
CA PRO A 324 8.30 27.25 -8.37
C PRO A 324 6.84 26.97 -7.98
N THR A 325 6.01 26.44 -8.89
CA THR A 325 4.62 26.10 -8.61
C THR A 325 4.32 24.71 -9.16
N PRO A 326 4.79 23.64 -8.48
CA PRO A 326 4.66 22.29 -8.99
C PRO A 326 3.22 21.78 -9.00
N SER A 327 2.37 22.36 -8.17
CA SER A 327 0.95 22.06 -8.08
C SER A 327 0.14 23.30 -7.73
N VAL A 328 -1.16 23.25 -8.03
CA VAL A 328 -2.14 24.30 -7.67
C VAL A 328 -3.32 23.68 -6.91
N PRO A 329 -3.89 24.38 -5.91
CA PRO A 329 -5.12 23.95 -5.27
C PRO A 329 -6.27 23.86 -6.29
N ILE A 330 -7.09 22.81 -6.23
CA ILE A 330 -8.27 22.67 -7.09
C ILE A 330 -9.27 23.81 -6.87
N SER A 331 -9.37 24.33 -5.64
CA SER A 331 -10.20 25.49 -5.32
C SER A 331 -9.80 26.74 -6.11
N PHE A 332 -8.50 26.94 -6.35
CA PHE A 332 -8.01 28.05 -7.16
C PHE A 332 -8.48 27.95 -8.62
N ILE A 333 -8.43 26.73 -9.19
CA ILE A 333 -8.93 26.46 -10.55
C ILE A 333 -10.43 26.73 -10.64
N HIS A 334 -11.21 26.25 -9.67
CA HIS A 334 -12.66 26.46 -9.64
C HIS A 334 -13.06 27.92 -9.44
N ASN A 335 -12.34 28.67 -8.60
CA ASN A 335 -12.62 30.09 -8.38
C ASN A 335 -12.35 30.95 -9.63
N ALA A 336 -11.52 30.45 -10.55
CA ALA A 336 -11.27 31.07 -11.85
C ALA A 336 -12.21 30.57 -12.96
N ASP A 337 -13.29 29.85 -12.60
CA ASP A 337 -14.26 29.26 -13.52
C ASP A 337 -13.64 28.34 -14.60
N LEU A 338 -12.48 27.74 -14.31
CA LEU A 338 -11.84 26.77 -15.20
C LEU A 338 -12.28 25.33 -14.88
N PRO A 339 -12.46 24.48 -15.91
CA PRO A 339 -12.68 23.06 -15.69
C PRO A 339 -11.38 22.38 -15.22
N LEU A 340 -11.50 21.26 -14.49
CA LEU A 340 -10.34 20.56 -13.93
C LEU A 340 -9.41 20.00 -15.02
N ASP A 341 -9.91 19.79 -16.23
CA ASP A 341 -9.16 19.36 -17.42
C ASP A 341 -8.71 20.53 -18.32
N ALA A 342 -8.71 21.77 -17.81
CA ALA A 342 -8.15 22.91 -18.52
C ALA A 342 -6.66 22.68 -18.88
N PRO A 343 -6.15 23.20 -20.01
CA PRO A 343 -4.73 23.13 -20.34
C PRO A 343 -3.83 23.72 -19.26
N THR A 344 -2.66 23.12 -19.05
CA THR A 344 -1.68 23.55 -18.04
C THR A 344 -1.27 25.01 -18.22
N GLU A 345 -1.07 25.45 -19.46
CA GLU A 345 -0.75 26.84 -19.82
C GLU A 345 -1.81 27.85 -19.36
N ASP A 346 -3.09 27.50 -19.44
CA ASP A 346 -4.16 28.40 -19.00
C ASP A 346 -4.17 28.53 -17.47
N ILE A 347 -3.90 27.44 -16.76
CA ILE A 347 -3.70 27.49 -15.30
C ILE A 347 -2.48 28.33 -14.94
N ARG A 348 -1.36 28.18 -15.65
CA ARG A 348 -0.15 28.97 -15.40
C ARG A 348 -0.36 30.46 -15.66
N ARG A 349 -1.19 30.83 -16.65
CA ARG A 349 -1.55 32.24 -16.89
C ARG A 349 -2.29 32.87 -15.72
N LEU A 350 -3.10 32.11 -14.98
CA LEU A 350 -3.77 32.61 -13.77
C LEU A 350 -2.77 32.94 -12.66
N LEU A 351 -1.68 32.18 -12.55
CA LEU A 351 -0.64 32.39 -11.53
C LEU A 351 0.24 33.62 -11.80
N VAL A 352 0.27 34.11 -13.04
CA VAL A 352 1.12 35.23 -13.47
C VAL A 352 0.38 36.57 -13.38
N GLN A 353 -0.92 36.59 -13.08
CA GLN A 353 -1.65 37.85 -12.92
C GLN A 353 -1.12 38.59 -11.68
N PRO A 354 -0.59 39.83 -11.82
CA PRO A 354 -0.17 40.60 -10.67
C PRO A 354 -1.37 40.90 -9.79
N SER A 355 -1.18 40.84 -8.47
CA SER A 355 -2.08 41.45 -7.50
C SER A 355 -2.16 42.95 -7.81
N GLU A 356 -3.17 43.38 -8.55
CA GLU A 356 -3.51 44.79 -8.73
C GLU A 356 -4.12 45.35 -7.43
N GLU A 357 -3.37 45.34 -6.33
CA GLU A 357 -3.66 46.09 -5.10
C GLU A 357 -2.35 46.45 -4.38
N GLU A 358 -1.43 47.14 -5.08
CA GLU A 358 -0.52 48.10 -4.45
C GLU A 358 -0.88 49.47 -5.03
N GLU A 359 -2.00 50.02 -4.56
CA GLU A 359 -2.26 51.46 -4.70
C GLU A 359 -1.40 52.17 -3.65
N ASP A 360 -0.31 52.76 -4.15
CA ASP A 360 0.40 53.85 -3.52
C ASP A 360 -0.58 54.98 -3.16
N GLU A 361 -0.96 55.10 -1.89
CA GLU A 361 -1.42 56.37 -1.32
C GLU A 361 -0.43 56.83 -0.26
N ASP A 362 0.64 57.46 -0.74
CA ASP A 362 1.37 58.48 -0.01
C ASP A 362 0.41 59.64 0.29
N ALA A 363 0.04 59.80 1.56
CA ALA A 363 -0.41 61.07 2.12
C ALA A 363 0.14 61.22 3.54
N ASP A 364 1.17 62.04 3.65
CA ASP A 364 1.62 62.71 4.87
C ASP A 364 0.43 63.34 5.64
N ASP A 365 0.42 63.28 6.98
CA ASP A 365 0.47 64.46 7.88
C ASP A 365 0.14 64.09 9.35
N ASP A 366 1.19 64.15 10.18
CA ASP A 366 1.28 64.66 11.56
C ASP A 366 0.15 64.48 12.62
N SER A 367 0.56 63.78 13.70
CA SER A 367 0.75 64.32 15.07
C SER A 367 -0.18 63.90 16.22
N GLU A 368 0.51 63.73 17.36
CA GLU A 368 0.10 63.84 18.78
C GLU A 368 -0.34 62.56 19.54
N GLU A 369 0.65 62.08 20.32
CA GLU A 369 0.63 61.69 21.74
C GLU A 369 -0.75 61.59 22.44
N ASP A 370 -1.00 60.45 23.10
CA ASP A 370 -1.20 60.45 24.55
C ASP A 370 -1.15 59.03 25.14
N GLU A 371 -0.48 58.94 26.28
CA GLU A 371 -0.35 57.81 27.19
C GLU A 371 -1.72 57.49 27.85
N ASP A 372 -2.05 56.21 28.06
CA ASP A 372 -2.38 55.73 29.42
C ASP A 372 -2.58 54.21 29.55
N GLU A 373 -2.38 53.78 30.80
CA GLU A 373 -2.14 52.45 31.34
C GLU A 373 -3.35 51.48 31.43
N SER A 374 -3.00 50.18 31.51
CA SER A 374 -3.70 49.08 32.23
C SER A 374 -5.05 48.61 31.62
N GLU A 375 -5.47 47.34 31.67
CA GLU A 375 -5.35 46.28 32.65
C GLU A 375 -5.36 44.88 31.99
N GLN A 376 -4.92 43.92 32.81
CA GLN A 376 -4.93 42.47 32.70
C GLN A 376 -6.17 41.83 32.03
N ASN A 377 -5.93 40.74 31.31
CA ASN A 377 -6.69 39.51 31.57
C ASN A 377 -5.91 38.26 31.15
N ASP A 378 -5.69 37.42 32.16
CA ASP A 378 -5.27 36.03 32.07
C ASP A 378 -6.25 35.20 31.23
N THR A 379 -5.75 34.19 30.52
CA THR A 379 -6.34 32.84 30.52
C THR A 379 -5.43 31.84 29.80
N ASP A 380 -4.79 31.00 30.62
CA ASP A 380 -4.56 29.56 30.48
C ASP A 380 -4.12 28.99 29.10
N SER A 381 -2.82 28.79 28.98
CA SER A 381 -2.22 27.76 28.12
C SER A 381 -1.87 26.53 28.97
N GLU A 382 -2.64 25.45 28.81
CA GLU A 382 -2.25 24.12 29.30
C GLU A 382 -1.22 23.53 28.34
N ASP A 383 0.03 23.51 28.79
CA ASP A 383 1.05 22.56 28.38
C ASP A 383 0.68 21.17 28.89
N ASP A 384 0.84 20.14 28.07
CA ASP A 384 1.09 18.78 28.55
C ASP A 384 2.04 18.05 27.58
N GLU A 385 3.34 18.24 27.83
CA GLU A 385 4.40 17.28 27.56
C GLU A 385 4.21 16.05 28.47
N PHE A 386 4.13 14.83 27.93
CA PHE A 386 4.61 13.63 28.64
C PHE A 386 5.04 12.58 27.61
N MET A 387 6.35 12.46 27.35
CA MET A 387 7.38 11.67 28.06
C MET A 387 7.33 10.16 27.81
N ASP A 388 8.49 9.71 27.34
CA ASP A 388 9.00 8.35 27.28
C ASP A 388 8.75 7.56 28.56
N VAL A 389 8.47 6.26 28.39
CA VAL A 389 8.68 5.27 29.45
C VAL A 389 9.38 4.06 28.84
N GLU A 390 10.68 3.98 29.10
CA GLU A 390 11.45 2.74 29.10
C GLU A 390 11.28 1.97 30.42
N ILE A 391 11.04 0.68 30.27
CA ILE A 391 11.64 -0.48 30.97
C ILE A 391 11.50 -0.58 32.50
N GLY A 392 10.77 -1.63 32.89
CA GLY A 392 10.94 -2.43 34.10
C GLY A 392 10.58 -3.88 33.81
#